data_AF-A0A9W9ZXP2-F1
#
_entry.id   AF-A0A9W9ZXP2-F1
#
_cell.length_a   1.000
_cell.length_b   1.000
_cell.length_c   1.000
_cell.angle_alpha   90.00
_cell.angle_beta   90.00
_cell.angle_gamma   90.00
#
_symmetry.space_group_name_H-M   'P 1'
#
loop_
_entity.id
_entity.type
_entity.pdbx_description
1 polymer ?
#
loop_
_entity_poly.entity_id
_entity_poly.type
_entity_poly.pdbx_seq_one_letter_code
_entity_poly.pdbx_strand_id
1 'polypeptide(L)' 'MVPNDFLDLQVPIWVTELGFLPGQGSLSRIAVGTGYHQVRLYDTKTQRRPVLSFHFGESLVSALALTDNEK' A
#
# COMPACT_ATOMS: atom_id res chain seq x y z
N MET A 1 -11.04 4.92 8.78
CA MET A 1 -11.66 5.70 7.69
C MET A 1 -10.56 6.56 7.06
N VAL A 2 -10.47 6.57 5.72
CA VAL A 2 -9.58 7.51 5.01
C VAL A 2 -10.16 8.92 5.21
N PRO A 3 -9.36 9.96 5.49
CA PRO A 3 -9.87 11.32 5.60
C PRO A 3 -10.43 11.76 4.26
N ASN A 4 -11.40 12.66 4.29
CA ASN A 4 -11.82 13.35 3.08
C ASN A 4 -10.65 14.15 2.49
N ASP A 5 -10.72 14.43 1.20
CA ASP A 5 -9.74 15.29 0.53
C ASP A 5 -9.91 16.77 0.93
N PHE A 6 -9.12 17.64 0.31
CA PHE A 6 -9.17 19.08 0.59
C PHE A 6 -10.50 19.75 0.21
N LEU A 7 -11.33 19.08 -0.60
CA LEU A 7 -12.68 19.51 -0.97
C LEU A 7 -13.77 18.91 -0.06
N ASP A 8 -13.37 18.22 1.01
CA ASP A 8 -14.25 17.46 1.91
C ASP A 8 -15.02 16.33 1.20
N LEU A 9 -14.46 15.81 0.11
CA LEU A 9 -15.04 14.67 -0.61
C LEU A 9 -14.49 13.35 -0.08
N GLN A 10 -15.34 12.30 -0.09
CA GLN A 10 -14.89 10.95 0.23
C GLN A 10 -13.84 10.52 -0.79
N VAL A 11 -12.69 10.07 -0.28
CA VAL A 11 -11.62 9.53 -1.13
C VAL A 11 -11.96 8.08 -1.48
N PRO A 12 -12.28 7.76 -2.75
CA PRO A 12 -12.47 6.38 -3.18
C PRO A 12 -11.20 5.54 -2.96
N ILE A 13 -11.40 4.29 -2.54
CA ILE A 13 -10.33 3.32 -2.35
C ILE A 13 -10.34 2.37 -3.54
N TRP A 14 -9.26 2.36 -4.32
CA TRP A 14 -9.09 1.45 -5.45
C TRP A 14 -7.83 0.62 -5.26
N VAL A 15 -7.94 -0.48 -4.54
CA VAL A 15 -6.86 -1.48 -4.42
C VAL A 15 -6.88 -2.36 -5.66
N THR A 16 -5.73 -2.48 -6.32
CA THR A 16 -5.56 -3.32 -7.51
C THR A 16 -4.75 -4.57 -7.19
N GLU A 17 -3.79 -4.46 -6.27
CA GLU A 17 -2.89 -5.55 -5.88
C GLU A 17 -2.49 -5.49 -4.41
N LEU A 18 -2.13 -6.64 -3.84
CA LEU A 18 -1.69 -6.76 -2.45
C LEU A 18 -0.70 -7.92 -2.28
N GLY A 19 0.29 -7.74 -1.42
CA GLY A 19 1.13 -8.84 -0.97
C GLY A 19 1.68 -8.63 0.43
N PHE A 20 1.93 -9.74 1.12
CA PHE A 20 2.61 -9.72 2.41
C PHE A 20 4.12 -9.63 2.17
N LEU A 21 4.77 -8.68 2.83
CA LEU A 21 6.23 -8.60 2.77
C LEU A 21 6.80 -9.74 3.59
N PRO A 22 7.66 -10.57 2.99
CA PRO A 22 8.43 -11.52 3.75
C PRO A 22 9.47 -10.78 4.62
N GLY A 23 9.82 -11.36 5.76
CA GLY A 23 10.75 -10.75 6.72
C GLY A 23 10.60 -11.28 8.14
N GLN A 24 11.75 -11.55 8.78
CA GLN A 24 11.98 -11.97 10.17
C GLN A 24 10.75 -12.50 10.96
N GLY A 25 10.06 -13.50 10.41
CA GLY A 25 8.95 -14.20 11.08
C GLY A 25 7.67 -13.40 11.32
N SER A 26 7.47 -12.22 10.74
CA SER A 26 6.24 -11.44 10.93
C SER A 26 5.60 -10.97 9.62
N LEU A 27 4.49 -11.61 9.26
CA LEU A 27 3.59 -11.21 8.15
C LEU A 27 2.73 -9.97 8.49
N SER A 28 3.25 -9.07 9.32
CA SER A 28 2.52 -7.87 9.76
C SER A 28 2.55 -6.75 8.73
N ARG A 29 3.50 -6.81 7.79
CA ARG A 29 3.71 -5.80 6.75
C ARG A 29 3.07 -6.21 5.43
N ILE A 30 2.34 -5.28 4.83
CA ILE A 30 1.53 -5.51 3.63
C ILE A 30 1.82 -4.39 2.62
N ALA A 31 2.28 -4.73 1.43
CA ALA A 31 2.35 -3.81 0.30
C ALA A 31 1.02 -3.86 -0.48
N VAL A 32 0.57 -2.70 -0.91
CA VAL A 32 -0.70 -2.51 -1.63
C VAL A 32 -0.46 -1.62 -2.84
N GLY A 33 -0.85 -2.11 -4.01
CA GLY A 33 -0.93 -1.35 -5.25
C GLY A 33 -2.33 -0.75 -5.41
N THR A 34 -2.41 0.42 -6.03
CA THR A 34 -3.69 1.11 -6.24
C THR A 34 -3.89 1.57 -7.67
N GLY A 35 -5.17 1.79 -8.02
CA GLY A 35 -5.58 2.41 -9.28
C GLY A 35 -5.20 3.89 -9.41
N TYR A 36 -4.84 4.54 -8.31
CA TYR A 36 -4.42 5.95 -8.26
C TYR A 36 -2.91 6.14 -8.38
N HIS A 37 -2.24 5.18 -9.01
CA HIS A 37 -0.80 5.21 -9.26
C HIS A 37 0.00 5.29 -7.95
N GLN A 38 -0.49 4.67 -6.87
CA GLN A 38 0.18 4.67 -5.57
C GLN A 38 0.54 3.27 -5.13
N VAL A 39 1.70 3.16 -4.49
CA VAL A 39 2.11 2.01 -3.70
C VAL A 39 2.08 2.42 -2.23
N ARG A 40 1.43 1.60 -1.41
CA ARG A 40 1.23 1.83 0.03
C ARG A 40 1.79 0.66 0.83
N LEU A 41 2.54 0.96 1.87
CA LEU A 41 2.98 -0.03 2.86
C LEU A 41 2.16 0.14 4.13
N TYR A 42 1.61 -0.96 4.62
CA TYR A 42 0.95 -1.04 5.92
C TYR A 42 1.79 -1.90 6.86
N ASP A 43 1.75 -1.56 8.15
CA ASP A 43 2.18 -2.43 9.23
C ASP A 43 1.03 -2.53 10.23
N THR A 44 0.42 -3.71 10.28
CA THR A 44 -0.77 -3.99 11.09
C THR A 44 -0.51 -3.88 12.60
N LYS A 45 0.75 -3.92 13.04
CA LYS A 45 1.12 -3.77 14.46
C LYS A 45 1.24 -2.31 14.89
N THR A 46 1.39 -1.38 13.95
CA THR A 46 1.63 0.04 14.25
C THR A 46 0.35 0.86 14.15
N GLN A 47 -0.32 0.83 12.99
CA GLN A 47 -1.48 1.67 12.73
C GLN A 47 -2.33 1.16 11.56
N ARG A 48 -3.58 1.61 11.50
CA ARG A 48 -4.51 1.32 10.40
C ARG A 48 -4.21 2.09 9.11
N ARG A 49 -3.43 3.17 9.19
CA ARG A 49 -3.04 4.01 8.05
C ARG A 49 -1.76 3.47 7.42
N PRO A 50 -1.52 3.70 6.12
CA PRO A 50 -0.25 3.31 5.52
C PRO A 50 0.90 4.00 6.25
N VAL A 51 1.94 3.23 6.57
CA VAL A 51 3.19 3.75 7.14
C VAL A 51 4.06 4.43 6.07
N LEU A 52 3.87 4.05 4.81
CA LEU A 52 4.48 4.69 3.64
C LEU A 52 3.46 4.74 2.50
N SER A 53 3.44 5.85 1.77
CA SER A 53 2.63 6.00 0.56
C SER A 53 3.38 6.88 -0.43
N PHE A 54 3.56 6.40 -1.66
CA PHE A 54 4.22 7.15 -2.73
C PHE A 54 3.54 6.89 -4.07
N HIS A 55 3.69 7.83 -5.00
CA HIS A 55 3.20 7.66 -6.37
C HIS A 55 4.22 6.87 -7.21
N PHE A 56 3.74 5.96 -8.04
CA PHE A 56 4.54 5.10 -8.91
C PHE A 56 4.02 5.21 -10.34
N GLY A 57 4.76 5.96 -11.17
CA GLY A 57 4.44 6.17 -12.58
C GLY A 57 3.10 6.89 -12.80
N GLU A 58 2.62 6.77 -14.04
CA GLU A 58 1.41 7.44 -14.56
C GLU A 58 0.26 6.46 -14.85
N SER A 59 0.39 5.21 -14.39
CA SER A 59 -0.58 4.14 -14.63
C SER A 59 -0.94 3.45 -13.32
N LEU A 60 -2.05 2.73 -13.33
CA LEU A 60 -2.41 1.85 -12.21
C LEU A 60 -1.30 0.83 -11.92
N VAL A 61 -1.18 0.46 -10.64
CA VAL A 61 -0.29 -0.64 -10.24
C VAL A 61 -0.99 -1.96 -10.59
N SER A 62 -0.52 -2.67 -11.61
CA SER A 62 -1.17 -3.88 -12.11
C SER A 62 -0.66 -5.19 -11.48
N ALA A 63 0.55 -5.19 -10.92
CA ALA A 63 1.18 -6.35 -10.32
C ALA A 63 2.20 -5.90 -9.26
N LEU A 64 2.37 -6.69 -8.19
CA LEU A 64 3.46 -6.56 -7.23
C LEU A 64 4.17 -7.90 -7.09
N ALA A 65 5.50 -7.91 -7.21
CA ALA A 65 6.34 -9.05 -6.89
C ALA A 65 7.15 -8.71 -5.64
N LEU A 66 6.88 -9.42 -4.55
CA LEU A 66 7.55 -9.19 -3.26
C LEU A 66 8.60 -10.26 -3.06
N THR A 67 9.84 -9.83 -2.86
CA THR A 67 10.96 -10.70 -2.55
C THR A 67 11.54 -10.32 -1.20
N ASP A 68 12.09 -11.30 -0.50
CA ASP A 68 13.04 -10.98 0.55
C ASP A 68 14.27 -10.32 -0.08
N ASN A 69 14.95 -9.47 0.69
CA ASN A 69 16.30 -9.10 0.31
C ASN A 69 17.16 -10.37 0.51
N GLU A 70 17.57 -10.98 -0.59
CA GLU A 70 18.68 -11.91 -0.57
C GLU A 70 19.90 -11.14 -0.06
N LYS A 71 20.54 -11.68 0.98
CA LYS A 71 21.82 -11.16 1.48
C LYS A 71 22.93 -11.47 0.50
#